data_AF-A0A3B9FEY5-F1
#
_entry.id   AF-A0A3B9FEY5-F1
#
_cell.length_a   1.000
_cell.length_b   1.000
_cell.length_c   1.000
_cell.angle_alpha   90.00
_cell.angle_beta   90.00
_cell.angle_gamma   90.00
#
_symmetry.space_group_name_H-M   'P 1'
#
loop_
_entity.id
_entity.type
_entity.pdbx_description
1 polymer ?
#
loop_
_entity_poly.entity_id
_entity_poly.type
_entity_poly.pdbx_seq_one_letter_code
_entity_poly.pdbx_strand_id
1 'polypeptide(L)'
;AAQPFISGAISKTINMPNSATVQECGEAYMQSWRLGLKANALYRDGSKLSQPLSSGLVDDIDDEDEETVDAPLAAAAPQIIEKVVERVIRAERERLPHRRKG
;
A
#
# COMPACT_ATOMS: atom_id res chain seq x y z
N ALA A 1 20.90 -18.52 -12.63
CA ALA A 1 19.57 -18.35 -13.26
C ALA A 1 18.86 -19.71 -13.29
N ALA A 2 17.69 -19.84 -12.65
CA ALA A 2 16.95 -21.11 -12.57
C ALA A 2 15.82 -21.24 -13.62
N GLN A 3 15.35 -20.11 -14.15
CA GLN A 3 14.18 -20.03 -15.05
C GLN A 3 14.27 -20.93 -16.31
N PRO A 4 15.43 -21.13 -16.96
CA PRO A 4 15.55 -22.02 -18.13
C PRO A 4 15.32 -23.50 -17.82
N PHE A 5 15.46 -23.91 -16.55
CA PHE A 5 15.40 -25.31 -16.12
C PHE A 5 14.01 -25.74 -15.61
N ILE A 6 13.01 -24.85 -15.67
CA ILE A 6 11.66 -25.14 -15.19
C ILE A 6 10.63 -24.84 -16.27
N SER A 7 9.59 -25.67 -16.32
CA SER A 7 8.44 -25.48 -17.23
C SER A 7 7.51 -24.38 -16.73
N GLY A 8 7.32 -24.27 -15.41
CA GLY A 8 6.54 -23.21 -14.75
C GLY A 8 7.32 -21.90 -14.54
N ALA A 9 6.74 -21.02 -13.72
CA ALA A 9 7.33 -19.74 -13.29
C ALA A 9 7.79 -19.79 -11.82
N ILE A 10 8.67 -18.86 -11.44
CA ILE A 10 9.09 -18.67 -10.04
C ILE A 10 8.36 -17.44 -9.49
N SER A 11 7.64 -17.59 -8.38
CA SER A 11 7.03 -16.46 -7.66
C SER A 11 8.09 -15.76 -6.80
N LYS A 12 8.87 -14.87 -7.43
CA LYS A 12 9.94 -14.10 -6.76
C LYS A 12 9.66 -12.61 -6.78
N THR A 13 9.80 -12.00 -5.61
CA THR A 13 9.74 -10.55 -5.42
C THR A 13 11.10 -9.89 -5.62
N ILE A 14 11.15 -8.79 -6.37
CA ILE A 14 12.24 -7.85 -6.48
C ILE A 14 11.98 -6.75 -5.44
N ASN A 15 12.84 -6.68 -4.42
CA ASN A 15 12.75 -5.65 -3.41
C ASN A 15 13.49 -4.40 -3.91
N MET A 16 12.83 -3.25 -3.85
CA MET A 16 13.35 -1.96 -4.28
C MET A 16 13.43 -1.00 -3.07
N PRO A 17 14.40 -0.09 -3.03
CA PRO A 17 14.48 0.93 -1.98
C PRO A 17 13.31 1.92 -2.08
N ASN A 18 13.02 2.63 -0.98
CA ASN A 18 11.94 3.62 -0.95
C ASN A 18 12.12 4.74 -1.99
N SER A 19 13.37 5.13 -2.26
CA SER A 19 13.74 6.12 -3.26
C SER A 19 13.52 5.69 -4.71
N ALA A 20 13.17 4.43 -4.97
CA ALA A 20 12.99 3.93 -6.33
C ALA A 20 11.84 4.66 -7.04
N THR A 21 12.12 5.14 -8.24
CA THR A 21 11.20 5.89 -9.11
C THR A 21 10.29 4.95 -9.91
N VAL A 22 9.23 5.51 -10.48
CA VAL A 22 8.33 4.77 -11.39
C VAL A 22 9.07 4.27 -12.62
N GLN A 23 10.02 5.05 -13.11
CA GLN A 23 10.88 4.74 -14.24
C GLN A 23 11.73 3.50 -13.95
N GLU A 24 12.38 3.44 -12.80
CA GLU A 24 13.17 2.27 -12.37
C GLU A 24 12.30 1.01 -12.18
N CYS A 25 11.07 1.16 -11.68
CA CYS A 25 10.10 0.06 -11.64
C CYS A 25 9.80 -0.48 -13.06
N GLY A 26 9.56 0.44 -14.01
CA GLY A 26 9.33 0.10 -15.41
C GLY A 26 10.53 -0.60 -16.06
N GLU A 27 11.74 -0.10 -15.79
CA GLU A 27 12.98 -0.72 -16.27
C GLU A 27 13.16 -2.13 -15.72
N ALA A 28 12.85 -2.37 -14.45
CA ALA A 28 12.92 -3.70 -13.85
C ALA A 28 11.96 -4.71 -14.54
N TYR A 29 10.75 -4.27 -14.90
CA TYR A 29 9.84 -5.08 -15.72
C TYR A 29 10.42 -5.38 -17.11
N MET A 30 10.93 -4.36 -17.80
CA MET A 30 11.51 -4.51 -19.13
C MET A 30 12.75 -5.41 -19.13
N GLN A 31 13.62 -5.29 -18.12
CA GLN A 31 14.76 -6.17 -17.94
C GLN A 31 14.33 -7.62 -17.68
N SER A 32 13.32 -7.82 -16.84
CA SER A 32 12.78 -9.16 -16.55
C SER A 32 12.26 -9.84 -17.82
N TRP A 33 11.56 -9.10 -18.67
CA TRP A 33 11.10 -9.58 -19.98
C TRP A 33 12.27 -9.94 -20.91
N ARG A 34 13.27 -9.07 -21.02
CA ARG A 34 14.48 -9.34 -21.84
C ARG A 34 15.25 -10.58 -21.39
N LEU A 35 15.23 -10.88 -20.09
CA LEU A 35 15.87 -12.06 -19.50
C LEU A 35 15.02 -13.34 -19.60
N GLY A 36 13.81 -13.27 -20.16
CA GLY A 36 12.91 -14.41 -20.29
C GLY A 36 12.31 -14.88 -18.97
N LEU A 37 12.19 -14.00 -17.97
CA LEU A 37 11.51 -14.32 -16.72
C LEU A 37 10.00 -14.45 -16.99
N LYS A 38 9.41 -15.54 -16.50
CA LYS A 38 7.98 -15.83 -16.74
C LYS A 38 7.06 -15.12 -15.75
N ALA A 39 7.59 -14.71 -14.59
CA ALA A 39 6.88 -13.92 -13.59
C ALA A 39 7.89 -13.09 -12.78
N ASN A 40 7.47 -11.91 -12.36
CA ASN A 40 8.13 -11.11 -11.35
C ASN A 40 7.06 -10.39 -10.50
N ALA A 41 7.43 -10.03 -9.28
CA ALA A 41 6.65 -9.13 -8.44
C ALA A 41 7.60 -8.05 -7.92
N LEU A 42 7.14 -6.82 -7.74
CA LEU A 42 7.96 -5.77 -7.13
C LEU A 42 7.39 -5.40 -5.77
N TYR A 43 8.31 -5.12 -4.84
CA TYR A 43 8.00 -4.53 -3.56
C TYR A 43 8.94 -3.35 -3.36
N ARG A 44 8.40 -2.13 -3.42
CA ARG A 44 9.14 -0.91 -3.09
C ARG A 44 8.96 -0.62 -1.61
N ASP A 45 10.06 -0.42 -0.90
CA ASP A 45 10.01 -0.06 0.52
C ASP A 45 9.19 1.22 0.75
N GLY A 46 8.49 1.29 1.88
CA GLY A 46 7.54 2.35 2.22
C GLY A 46 6.21 2.29 1.46
N SER A 47 5.98 1.29 0.58
CA SER A 47 4.69 1.18 -0.14
C SER A 47 3.52 0.73 0.74
N LYS A 48 3.77 0.34 1.99
CA LYS A 48 2.74 0.00 2.98
C LYS A 48 3.03 0.76 4.27
N LEU A 49 1.98 1.32 4.87
CA LEU A 49 2.06 2.06 6.15
C LEU A 49 2.51 1.17 7.32
N SER A 50 2.06 -0.09 7.36
CA SER A 50 2.52 -1.05 8.37
C SER A 50 3.37 -2.15 7.72
N GLN A 51 4.67 -2.12 7.98
CA GLN A 51 5.59 -3.16 7.52
C GLN A 51 6.01 -4.05 8.70
N PRO A 52 5.87 -5.38 8.59
CA PRO A 52 6.16 -6.29 9.70
C PRO A 52 7.65 -6.36 10.09
N LEU A 53 8.55 -5.86 9.24
CA LEU A 53 9.99 -5.86 9.48
C LEU A 53 10.55 -4.48 9.88
N SER A 54 9.69 -3.45 9.99
CA SER A 54 10.09 -2.11 10.44
C SER A 54 10.04 -2.02 11.97
N SER A 55 10.84 -2.83 12.66
CA SER A 55 10.90 -2.84 14.13
C SER A 55 11.91 -1.86 14.71
N GLY A 56 12.22 -0.74 14.03
CA GLY A 56 13.32 0.14 14.43
C GLY A 56 13.28 1.61 13.99
N LEU A 57 12.15 2.13 13.50
CA LEU A 57 12.02 3.54 13.10
C LEU A 57 10.60 4.08 13.41
N VAL A 58 10.06 3.72 14.58
CA VAL A 58 8.71 4.17 15.00
C VAL A 58 8.76 5.47 15.83
N ASP A 59 9.94 6.04 16.07
CA ASP A 59 10.07 7.24 16.92
C ASP A 59 10.23 8.58 16.17
N ASP A 60 10.34 8.63 14.84
CA ASP A 60 10.58 9.89 14.10
C ASP A 60 9.66 10.09 12.86
N ILE A 61 8.39 9.65 12.93
CA ILE A 61 7.37 10.08 11.94
C ILE A 61 6.17 10.65 12.70
N ASP A 62 6.42 11.65 13.53
CA ASP A 62 5.44 12.68 13.88
C ASP A 62 5.90 13.97 13.18
N ASP A 63 4.97 14.58 12.45
CA ASP A 63 4.99 15.97 11.98
C ASP A 63 6.12 16.40 11.03
N GLU A 64 5.89 16.30 9.71
CA GLU A 64 6.10 17.40 8.73
C GLU A 64 5.76 16.92 7.29
N ASP A 65 5.19 17.83 6.49
CA ASP A 65 4.84 17.73 5.06
C ASP A 65 3.38 17.39 4.66
N GLU A 66 2.39 18.04 5.29
CA GLU A 66 1.19 18.48 4.55
C GLU A 66 1.46 19.82 3.85
N GLU A 67 2.26 19.82 2.77
CA GLU A 67 2.37 20.99 1.88
C GLU A 67 1.23 20.95 0.84
N THR A 68 0.03 21.35 1.25
CA THR A 68 -1.07 21.69 0.32
C THR A 68 -1.21 23.21 0.22
N VAL A 69 -0.62 23.75 -0.85
CA VAL A 69 -0.83 25.05 -1.51
C VAL A 69 -1.94 25.98 -0.94
N ASP A 70 -1.51 27.11 -0.35
CA ASP A 70 -2.24 28.39 -0.19
C ASP A 70 -2.79 28.88 -1.56
N ALA A 71 -3.95 29.53 -1.79
CA ALA A 71 -4.95 30.31 -1.01
C ALA A 71 -6.22 30.54 -1.92
N PRO A 72 -7.32 31.26 -1.55
CA PRO A 72 -7.55 32.01 -0.32
C PRO A 72 -8.89 31.79 0.42
N LEU A 73 -8.76 31.98 1.73
CA LEU A 73 -9.67 32.45 2.77
C LEU A 73 -11.05 33.01 2.33
N ALA A 74 -12.13 32.33 2.74
CA ALA A 74 -13.44 32.94 2.97
C ALA A 74 -14.16 32.28 4.16
N ALA A 75 -14.19 33.01 5.26
CA ALA A 75 -15.02 32.91 6.47
C ALA A 75 -16.04 31.75 6.59
N ALA A 76 -15.88 30.91 7.62
CA ALA A 76 -16.99 30.32 8.37
C ALA A 76 -16.57 29.87 9.78
N ALA A 77 -17.38 30.22 10.78
CA ALA A 77 -17.18 30.09 12.23
C ALA A 77 -16.91 28.67 12.77
N PRO A 78 -16.37 28.51 14.00
CA PRO A 78 -16.15 27.19 14.61
C PRO A 78 -17.48 26.49 14.88
N GLN A 79 -17.72 25.39 14.17
CA GLN A 79 -18.82 24.47 14.46
C GLN A 79 -18.47 23.67 15.72
N ILE A 80 -19.20 23.89 16.80
CA ILE A 80 -19.15 23.04 18.00
C ILE A 80 -19.83 21.72 17.63
N ILE A 81 -19.04 20.68 17.37
CA ILE A 81 -19.56 19.34 17.06
C ILE A 81 -19.73 18.60 18.38
N GLU A 82 -20.95 18.59 18.92
CA GLU A 82 -21.34 17.69 19.99
C GLU A 82 -21.22 16.24 19.50
N LYS A 83 -20.39 15.46 20.20
CA LYS A 83 -20.13 14.05 19.91
C LYS A 83 -21.35 13.22 20.28
N VAL A 84 -22.27 13.01 19.33
CA VAL A 84 -23.35 12.02 19.45
C VAL A 84 -22.71 10.64 19.41
N VAL A 85 -22.44 10.07 20.59
CA VAL A 85 -22.00 8.67 20.73
C VAL A 85 -23.24 7.78 20.60
N GLU A 86 -23.57 7.37 19.38
CA GLU A 86 -24.56 6.34 19.17
C GLU A 86 -23.96 4.99 19.58
N ARG A 87 -24.31 4.54 20.79
CA ARG A 87 -23.93 3.24 21.34
C ARG A 87 -24.72 2.15 20.63
N VAL A 88 -24.29 1.72 19.45
CA VAL A 88 -24.88 0.59 18.74
C VAL A 88 -24.48 -0.71 19.44
N ILE A 89 -25.30 -1.15 20.39
CA ILE A 89 -25.29 -2.52 20.93
C ILE A 89 -26.28 -3.33 20.09
N ARG A 90 -25.79 -4.03 19.06
CA ARG A 90 -26.47 -5.18 18.41
C ARG A 90 -25.37 -6.13 17.92
N ALA A 91 -25.09 -7.19 18.67
CA ALA A 91 -25.78 -8.48 18.67
C ALA A 91 -25.41 -9.33 17.44
N GLU A 92 -24.50 -10.27 17.69
CA GLU A 92 -24.13 -11.49 16.94
C GLU A 92 -23.70 -11.40 15.47
N ARG A 93 -22.55 -12.04 15.16
CA ARG A 93 -22.03 -12.20 13.79
C ARG A 93 -23.01 -13.01 12.94
N GLU A 94 -23.60 -12.40 11.92
CA GLU A 94 -24.33 -13.15 10.90
C GLU A 94 -23.38 -13.85 9.93
N ARG A 95 -23.73 -15.10 9.55
CA ARG A 95 -22.95 -15.90 8.60
C ARG A 95 -23.24 -15.46 7.16
N LEU A 96 -22.16 -15.35 6.39
CA LEU A 96 -22.23 -15.02 4.97
C LEU A 96 -23.04 -16.07 4.18
N PRO A 97 -23.82 -15.63 3.16
CA PRO A 97 -24.63 -16.52 2.35
C PRO A 97 -23.77 -17.47 1.52
N HIS A 98 -24.23 -18.71 1.38
CA HIS A 98 -23.44 -19.81 0.80
C HIS A 98 -23.18 -19.69 -0.71
N ARG A 99 -23.90 -18.83 -1.43
CA ARG A 99 -23.64 -18.56 -2.85
C ARG A 99 -23.97 -17.11 -3.19
N ARG A 100 -23.06 -16.45 -3.91
CA ARG A 100 -23.30 -15.13 -4.50
C ARG A 100 -24.16 -15.27 -5.76
N LYS A 101 -25.19 -14.44 -5.91
CA LYS A 101 -25.84 -14.27 -7.21
C LYS A 101 -24.82 -13.58 -8.12
N GLY A 102 -24.57 -14.20 -9.28
CA GLY A 102 -23.68 -13.66 -10.31
C GLY A 102 -24.24 -12.39 -10.92
#